data_AF-A0A5U9QW17-F1
#
_entry.id   AF-A0A5U9QW17-F1
#
_cell.length_a   1.000
_cell.length_b   1.000
_cell.length_c   1.000
_cell.angle_alpha   90.00
_cell.angle_beta   90.00
_cell.angle_gamma   90.00
#
_symmetry.space_group_name_H-M   'P 1'
#
loop_
_entity.id
_entity.type
_entity.pdbx_description
1 polymer ?
#
loop_
_entity_poly.entity_id
_entity_poly.type
_entity_poly.pdbx_seq_one_letter_code
_entity_poly.pdbx_strand_id
1 'polypeptide(L)'
;AIALFAIQTNSPAGGAGYRVGMRGGGPLTTLVVPQEEDKYPLWKKLWLNVLPQEEPPNVTQHPLIFPWLAPTKTSEKAGNVVTPDNSHPLQAYWGMPRRIELDFTHTVAGICDLCGEHHESLLLQMRSKNYGVQYDSWLHPFSPYRQALKDPSAPWLAFKGQPGGLSYKDWLGLMLNREDKFNKMQPAKVVRAAGQRNNMSLWCFAFDMDNAKARCWYQHRIPLISVSHEEQFLAALNTVLVLASEALSLLRNALKSAKFDCPKEAKMDFSMVDIAFWQETEPAFRALQEALAVDPLRQDTQTRHAVSQWEAELAHYLFHVFDRDALTNPDCPDDILQRQLTARQDLASSYRKHKARKDVLALVE
;
A
#
# COMPACT_ATOMS: atom_id res chain seq x y z
N ALA A 1 -22.59 13.68 -1.10
CA ALA A 1 -21.24 14.27 -1.29
C ALA A 1 -20.11 13.23 -1.21
N ILE A 2 -19.96 12.49 -0.09
CA ILE A 2 -18.85 11.52 0.12
C ILE A 2 -18.72 10.50 -1.02
N ALA A 3 -19.83 9.90 -1.46
CA ALA A 3 -19.83 8.93 -2.57
C ALA A 3 -19.32 9.54 -3.90
N LEU A 4 -19.75 10.77 -4.22
CA LEU A 4 -19.28 11.49 -5.41
C LEU A 4 -17.78 11.80 -5.32
N PHE A 5 -17.30 12.23 -4.16
CA PHE A 5 -15.88 12.44 -3.94
C PHE A 5 -15.10 11.13 -4.10
N ALA A 6 -15.57 10.04 -3.47
CA ALA A 6 -14.91 8.74 -3.53
C ALA A 6 -14.78 8.21 -4.98
N ILE A 7 -15.83 8.29 -5.80
CA ILE A 7 -15.79 7.80 -7.18
C ILE A 7 -14.91 8.67 -8.08
N GLN A 8 -14.83 9.99 -7.85
CA GLN A 8 -13.94 10.88 -8.61
C GLN A 8 -12.46 10.68 -8.21
N THR A 9 -12.22 10.61 -6.91
CA THR A 9 -10.89 10.58 -6.30
C THR A 9 -10.19 9.23 -6.41
N ASN A 10 -10.94 8.12 -6.43
CA ASN A 10 -10.40 6.77 -6.69
C ASN A 10 -10.53 6.32 -8.14
N SER A 11 -11.48 6.92 -8.89
CA SER A 11 -11.93 6.61 -10.24
C SER A 11 -11.19 5.43 -10.90
N PRO A 12 -11.67 4.18 -10.72
CA PRO A 12 -11.08 3.01 -11.36
C PRO A 12 -11.26 3.07 -12.89
N ALA A 13 -10.56 2.20 -13.62
CA ALA A 13 -10.82 2.04 -15.04
C ALA A 13 -12.25 1.52 -15.26
N GLY A 14 -13.00 2.16 -16.17
CA GLY A 14 -14.42 1.86 -16.40
C GLY A 14 -14.78 1.44 -17.82
N GLY A 15 -13.80 1.06 -18.63
CA GLY A 15 -13.97 0.84 -20.07
C GLY A 15 -13.78 2.10 -20.91
N ALA A 16 -14.22 2.06 -22.18
CA ALA A 16 -13.89 3.08 -23.18
C ALA A 16 -14.34 4.50 -22.77
N GLY A 17 -13.37 5.41 -22.69
CA GLY A 17 -13.59 6.82 -22.37
C GLY A 17 -13.78 7.13 -20.87
N TYR A 18 -13.92 6.14 -19.99
CA TYR A 18 -13.95 6.39 -18.54
C TYR A 18 -12.54 6.62 -18.01
N ARG A 19 -12.22 7.88 -17.71
CA ARG A 19 -10.88 8.28 -17.24
C ARG A 19 -10.66 7.86 -15.79
N VAL A 20 -9.44 7.40 -15.54
CA VAL A 20 -8.97 7.11 -14.19
C VAL A 20 -8.69 8.40 -13.42
N GLY A 21 -8.61 8.32 -12.10
CA GLY A 21 -8.26 9.45 -11.25
C GLY A 21 -6.87 10.00 -11.56
N MET A 22 -6.59 11.22 -11.08
CA MET A 22 -5.26 11.86 -11.17
C MET A 22 -4.12 10.97 -10.65
N ARG A 23 -4.45 10.05 -9.75
CA ARG A 23 -3.53 9.12 -9.10
C ARG A 23 -3.59 7.70 -9.69
N GLY A 24 -4.28 7.52 -10.82
CA GLY A 24 -4.67 6.22 -11.34
C GLY A 24 -5.91 5.64 -10.64
N GLY A 25 -6.29 4.42 -11.04
CA GLY A 25 -7.44 3.69 -10.47
C GLY A 25 -7.06 2.95 -9.18
N GLY A 26 -7.82 3.16 -8.11
CA GLY A 26 -7.58 2.55 -6.80
C GLY A 26 -6.29 2.99 -6.10
N PRO A 27 -5.99 4.32 -6.03
CA PRO A 27 -4.74 4.80 -5.46
C PRO A 27 -4.69 4.61 -3.94
N LEU A 28 -3.49 4.36 -3.42
CA LEU A 28 -3.19 4.39 -2.00
C LEU A 28 -3.20 5.83 -1.49
N THR A 29 -3.98 6.05 -0.45
CA THR A 29 -4.00 7.29 0.32
C THR A 29 -3.30 7.06 1.64
N THR A 30 -2.41 7.96 2.03
CA THR A 30 -1.74 7.95 3.33
C THR A 30 -1.93 9.29 4.03
N LEU A 31 -2.49 9.23 5.23
CA LEU A 31 -2.72 10.37 6.10
C LEU A 31 -1.91 10.21 7.38
N VAL A 32 -1.49 11.31 7.97
CA VAL A 32 -0.85 11.36 9.28
C VAL A 32 -1.94 11.48 10.35
N VAL A 33 -1.91 10.60 11.34
CA VAL A 33 -2.85 10.56 12.47
C VAL A 33 -2.06 10.43 13.77
N PRO A 34 -2.58 10.89 14.92
CA PRO A 34 -1.93 10.58 16.21
C PRO A 34 -2.05 9.08 16.50
N GLN A 35 -1.07 8.49 17.20
CA GLN A 35 -1.15 7.08 17.62
C GLN A 35 -2.38 6.81 18.50
N GLU A 36 -2.72 7.76 19.36
CA GLU A 36 -3.87 7.68 20.26
C GLU A 36 -5.08 8.43 19.67
N GLU A 37 -5.58 7.97 18.52
CA GLU A 37 -6.63 8.66 17.73
C GLU A 37 -7.88 9.06 18.52
N ASP A 38 -8.25 8.29 19.54
CA ASP A 38 -9.46 8.49 20.36
C ASP A 38 -9.34 9.69 21.33
N LYS A 39 -8.11 10.10 21.67
CA LYS A 39 -7.88 11.25 22.56
C LYS A 39 -8.03 12.60 21.85
N TYR A 40 -8.16 12.60 20.53
CA TYR A 40 -8.16 13.81 19.73
C TYR A 40 -9.46 13.99 18.93
N PRO A 41 -10.07 15.19 18.96
CA PRO A 41 -11.22 15.48 18.11
C PRO A 41 -10.84 15.46 16.63
N LEU A 42 -11.82 15.22 15.76
CA LEU A 42 -11.64 15.09 14.31
C LEU A 42 -10.83 16.25 13.71
N TRP A 43 -11.12 17.51 14.08
CA TRP A 43 -10.43 18.66 13.50
C TRP A 43 -8.91 18.66 13.75
N LYS A 44 -8.45 18.17 14.92
CA LYS A 44 -7.00 18.05 15.21
C LYS A 44 -6.36 17.00 14.31
N LYS A 45 -7.07 15.89 14.06
CA LYS A 45 -6.62 14.82 13.15
C LYS A 45 -6.54 15.32 11.71
N LEU A 46 -7.54 16.08 11.26
CA LEU A 46 -7.55 16.69 9.92
C LEU A 46 -6.42 17.70 9.74
N TRP A 47 -6.16 18.54 10.75
CA TRP A 47 -5.15 19.59 10.69
C TRP A 47 -3.72 19.07 10.46
N LEU A 48 -3.41 17.85 10.91
CA LEU A 48 -2.12 17.18 10.64
C LEU A 48 -1.84 16.98 9.15
N ASN A 49 -2.88 16.96 8.32
CA ASN A 49 -2.81 16.71 6.87
C ASN A 49 -3.05 17.97 6.04
N VAL A 50 -3.09 19.14 6.66
CA VAL A 50 -3.16 20.42 5.97
C VAL A 50 -1.74 20.92 5.73
N LEU A 51 -1.37 21.07 4.46
CA LEU A 51 -0.06 21.61 4.08
C LEU A 51 -0.09 23.14 4.16
N PRO A 52 0.94 23.79 4.75
CA PRO A 52 1.03 25.24 4.75
C PRO A 52 1.17 25.75 3.32
N GLN A 53 0.57 26.91 3.07
CA GLN A 53 0.69 27.64 1.81
C GLN A 53 1.06 29.08 2.14
N GLU A 54 2.04 29.64 1.45
CA GLU A 54 2.55 30.99 1.72
C GLU A 54 1.51 32.05 1.39
N GLU A 55 0.83 31.91 0.26
CA GLU A 55 -0.20 32.84 -0.21
C GLU A 55 -1.50 32.11 -0.56
N PRO A 56 -2.67 32.61 -0.13
CA PRO A 56 -3.94 32.05 -0.53
C PRO A 56 -4.18 32.26 -2.04
N PRO A 57 -4.87 31.33 -2.72
CA PRO A 57 -5.19 31.51 -4.13
C PRO A 57 -6.16 32.69 -4.32
N ASN A 58 -5.98 33.42 -5.43
CA ASN A 58 -6.88 34.48 -5.87
C ASN A 58 -8.17 33.87 -6.46
N VAL A 59 -9.28 34.59 -6.37
CA VAL A 59 -10.58 34.25 -6.98
C VAL A 59 -10.47 33.94 -8.47
N THR A 60 -9.58 34.63 -9.20
CA THR A 60 -9.34 34.37 -10.63
C THR A 60 -8.72 32.99 -10.89
N GLN A 61 -8.08 32.38 -9.90
CA GLN A 61 -7.50 31.04 -9.97
C GLN A 61 -8.50 29.95 -9.57
N HIS A 62 -9.64 30.30 -8.95
CA HIS A 62 -10.64 29.32 -8.50
C HIS A 62 -11.11 28.37 -9.61
N PRO A 63 -11.36 28.80 -10.87
CA PRO A 63 -11.73 27.87 -11.94
C PRO A 63 -10.61 26.88 -12.34
N LEU A 64 -9.35 27.18 -12.02
CA LEU A 64 -8.21 26.27 -12.18
C LEU A 64 -8.04 25.32 -11.00
N ILE A 65 -8.69 25.60 -9.85
CA ILE A 65 -8.66 24.77 -8.64
C ILE A 65 -9.88 23.84 -8.59
N PHE A 66 -11.05 24.38 -8.91
CA PHE A 66 -12.35 23.74 -8.77
C PHE A 66 -12.94 23.49 -10.17
N PRO A 67 -12.89 22.26 -10.70
CA PRO A 67 -13.26 21.99 -12.10
C PRO A 67 -14.71 22.30 -12.46
N TRP A 68 -15.60 22.41 -11.46
CA TRP A 68 -17.02 22.72 -11.66
C TRP A 68 -17.30 24.22 -11.84
N LEU A 69 -16.32 25.11 -11.65
CA LEU A 69 -16.47 26.56 -11.84
C LEU A 69 -16.14 27.02 -13.27
N ALA A 70 -15.77 26.10 -14.16
CA ALA A 70 -15.47 26.36 -15.57
C ALA A 70 -16.14 25.30 -16.47
N PRO A 71 -16.26 25.55 -17.79
CA PRO A 71 -16.65 24.52 -18.74
C PRO A 71 -15.79 23.26 -18.59
N THR A 72 -16.43 22.10 -18.51
CA THR A 72 -15.74 20.82 -18.29
C THR A 72 -14.74 20.54 -19.41
N LYS A 73 -13.45 20.40 -19.06
CA LYS A 73 -12.43 19.91 -20.00
C LYS A 73 -12.74 18.45 -20.36
N THR A 74 -12.83 18.14 -21.65
CA THR A 74 -13.15 16.80 -22.15
C THR A 74 -11.97 16.19 -22.89
N SER A 75 -11.84 14.88 -22.78
CA SER A 75 -10.82 14.10 -23.52
C SER A 75 -11.38 13.40 -24.76
N GLU A 76 -12.46 13.94 -25.32
CA GLU A 76 -13.04 13.56 -26.62
C GLU A 76 -12.11 13.95 -27.78
N LYS A 77 -11.34 15.04 -27.64
CA LYS A 77 -10.32 15.48 -28.58
C LYS A 77 -8.92 15.27 -27.99
N ALA A 78 -7.97 14.87 -28.84
CA ALA A 78 -6.57 14.75 -28.45
C ALA A 78 -5.99 16.11 -28.03
N GLY A 79 -5.01 16.12 -27.12
CA GLY A 79 -4.31 17.33 -26.67
C GLY A 79 -4.91 18.04 -25.45
N ASN A 80 -6.13 17.70 -25.03
CA ASN A 80 -6.81 18.32 -23.87
C ASN A 80 -6.45 17.66 -22.53
N VAL A 81 -5.16 17.43 -22.29
CA VAL A 81 -4.66 16.84 -21.04
C VAL A 81 -4.51 17.92 -19.98
N VAL A 82 -4.90 17.61 -18.76
CA VAL A 82 -4.73 18.51 -17.60
C VAL A 82 -3.49 18.09 -16.82
N THR A 83 -2.51 18.99 -16.76
CA THR A 83 -1.22 18.80 -16.09
C THR A 83 -1.05 19.87 -15.01
N PRO A 84 -0.09 19.71 -14.09
CA PRO A 84 0.25 20.78 -13.14
C PRO A 84 0.63 22.10 -13.80
N ASP A 85 1.14 22.08 -15.04
CA ASP A 85 1.57 23.29 -15.77
C ASP A 85 0.41 24.12 -16.33
N ASN A 86 -0.77 23.51 -16.52
CA ASN A 86 -1.93 24.16 -17.15
C ASN A 86 -3.17 24.22 -16.23
N SER A 87 -2.95 24.05 -14.93
CA SER A 87 -3.94 24.04 -13.86
C SER A 87 -3.32 24.61 -12.58
N HIS A 88 -4.10 24.74 -11.51
CA HIS A 88 -3.58 25.09 -10.19
C HIS A 88 -3.23 23.83 -9.40
N PRO A 89 -2.10 23.76 -8.67
CA PRO A 89 -1.69 22.57 -7.90
C PRO A 89 -2.75 22.04 -6.92
N LEU A 90 -3.58 22.94 -6.36
CA LEU A 90 -4.69 22.57 -5.47
C LEU A 90 -5.81 21.77 -6.16
N GLN A 91 -5.87 21.75 -7.50
CA GLN A 91 -6.81 20.89 -8.22
C GLN A 91 -6.54 19.40 -7.92
N ALA A 92 -5.34 19.05 -7.44
CA ALA A 92 -5.04 17.70 -6.94
C ALA A 92 -6.07 17.22 -5.90
N TYR A 93 -6.66 18.09 -5.08
CA TYR A 93 -7.67 17.69 -4.10
C TYR A 93 -9.08 17.52 -4.69
N TRP A 94 -9.30 18.00 -5.92
CA TRP A 94 -10.63 18.18 -6.51
C TRP A 94 -10.73 17.64 -7.94
N GLY A 95 -9.94 16.62 -8.28
CA GLY A 95 -9.97 16.03 -9.61
C GLY A 95 -11.35 15.46 -9.94
N MET A 96 -11.81 15.71 -11.17
CA MET A 96 -13.11 15.24 -11.68
C MET A 96 -12.94 14.48 -13.01
N PRO A 97 -12.30 13.30 -12.99
CA PRO A 97 -12.08 12.51 -14.20
C PRO A 97 -13.37 11.98 -14.84
N ARG A 98 -14.44 11.81 -14.03
CA ARG A 98 -15.75 11.35 -14.50
C ARG A 98 -16.71 12.53 -14.63
N ARG A 99 -17.55 12.51 -15.66
CA ARG A 99 -18.60 13.50 -15.83
C ARG A 99 -19.86 12.95 -15.21
N ILE A 100 -20.18 13.44 -14.02
CA ILE A 100 -21.33 13.00 -13.24
C ILE A 100 -22.17 14.23 -12.94
N GLU A 101 -23.47 14.11 -13.15
CA GLU A 101 -24.46 15.11 -12.82
C GLU A 101 -25.52 14.46 -11.93
N LEU A 102 -25.82 15.08 -10.80
CA LEU A 102 -26.82 14.59 -9.84
C LEU A 102 -28.17 15.26 -10.12
N ASP A 103 -29.25 14.50 -10.04
CA ASP A 103 -30.60 15.05 -10.16
C ASP A 103 -31.12 15.51 -8.79
N PHE A 104 -31.09 16.83 -8.57
CA PHE A 104 -31.65 17.46 -7.37
C PHE A 104 -33.14 17.84 -7.52
N THR A 105 -33.71 17.68 -8.72
CA THR A 105 -35.10 18.05 -9.00
C THR A 105 -36.09 16.96 -8.58
N HIS A 106 -35.67 15.69 -8.65
CA HIS A 106 -36.47 14.54 -8.22
C HIS A 106 -35.84 13.89 -6.98
N THR A 107 -36.25 14.38 -5.81
CA THR A 107 -35.83 13.83 -4.51
C THR A 107 -37.03 13.33 -3.72
N VAL A 108 -36.78 12.46 -2.74
CA VAL A 108 -37.81 11.93 -1.84
C VAL A 108 -37.38 12.07 -0.39
N ALA A 109 -38.33 12.30 0.52
CA ALA A 109 -38.08 12.15 1.94
C ALA A 109 -38.05 10.66 2.31
N GLY A 110 -37.16 10.27 3.22
CA GLY A 110 -37.03 8.87 3.62
C GLY A 110 -35.78 8.58 4.43
N ILE A 111 -35.48 7.29 4.61
CA ILE A 111 -34.27 6.82 5.28
C ILE A 111 -33.19 6.59 4.22
N CYS A 112 -31.99 7.15 4.43
CA CYS A 112 -30.86 6.95 3.53
C CYS A 112 -30.32 5.52 3.65
N ASP A 113 -30.20 4.81 2.53
CA ASP A 113 -29.69 3.44 2.48
C ASP A 113 -28.22 3.28 2.93
N LEU A 114 -27.47 4.38 3.04
CA LEU A 114 -26.05 4.37 3.40
C LEU A 114 -25.79 4.70 4.87
N CYS A 115 -26.43 5.74 5.42
CA CYS A 115 -26.23 6.14 6.82
C CYS A 115 -27.35 5.68 7.76
N GLY A 116 -28.50 5.27 7.23
CA GLY A 116 -29.66 4.86 8.03
C GLY A 116 -30.42 6.02 8.69
N GLU A 117 -30.06 7.27 8.40
CA GLU A 117 -30.71 8.46 8.94
C GLU A 117 -31.85 8.95 8.03
N HIS A 118 -32.83 9.64 8.63
CA HIS A 118 -33.91 10.27 7.88
C HIS A 118 -33.43 11.58 7.22
N HIS A 119 -33.82 11.80 5.97
CA HIS A 119 -33.56 13.03 5.23
C HIS A 119 -34.78 13.43 4.39
N GLU A 120 -34.99 14.73 4.24
CA GLU A 120 -36.09 15.32 3.47
C GLU A 120 -35.90 15.23 1.94
N SER A 121 -34.66 15.02 1.48
CA SER A 121 -34.33 15.10 0.05
C SER A 121 -33.22 14.11 -0.34
N LEU A 122 -33.59 12.83 -0.41
CA LEU A 122 -32.72 11.76 -0.89
C LEU A 122 -32.57 11.83 -2.42
N LEU A 123 -31.32 11.70 -2.89
CA LEU A 123 -30.98 11.66 -4.30
C LEU A 123 -31.24 10.24 -4.85
N LEU A 124 -32.06 10.15 -5.89
CA LEU A 124 -32.43 8.86 -6.50
C LEU A 124 -31.67 8.56 -7.78
N GLN A 125 -31.19 9.59 -8.48
CA GLN A 125 -30.71 9.44 -9.85
C GLN A 125 -29.47 10.30 -10.13
N MET A 126 -28.65 9.81 -11.05
CA MET A 126 -27.52 10.55 -11.61
C MET A 126 -27.36 10.24 -13.10
N ARG A 127 -26.81 11.20 -13.84
CA ARG A 127 -26.36 11.02 -15.22
C ARG A 127 -24.85 10.94 -15.26
N SER A 128 -24.33 10.04 -16.10
CA SER A 128 -22.89 9.88 -16.31
C SER A 128 -22.56 9.91 -17.79
N LYS A 129 -21.44 10.55 -18.16
CA LYS A 129 -20.91 10.56 -19.52
C LYS A 129 -19.41 10.23 -19.53
N ASN A 130 -18.97 9.50 -20.55
CA ASN A 130 -17.56 9.20 -20.77
C ASN A 130 -16.77 10.42 -21.29
N TYR A 131 -15.46 10.24 -21.44
CA TYR A 131 -14.50 11.24 -21.91
C TYR A 131 -14.45 12.51 -21.05
N GLY A 132 -14.44 12.34 -19.72
CA GLY A 132 -14.15 13.41 -18.77
C GLY A 132 -12.69 13.87 -18.80
N VAL A 133 -12.25 14.50 -17.72
CA VAL A 133 -10.91 15.10 -17.66
C VAL A 133 -9.82 14.02 -17.71
N GLN A 134 -8.87 14.16 -18.63
CA GLN A 134 -7.66 13.33 -18.66
C GLN A 134 -6.55 14.04 -17.91
N TYR A 135 -6.11 13.45 -16.81
CA TYR A 135 -5.02 13.97 -15.99
C TYR A 135 -3.71 13.26 -16.32
N ASP A 136 -2.62 14.01 -16.27
CA ASP A 136 -1.28 13.46 -16.46
C ASP A 136 -0.24 14.18 -15.59
N SER A 137 0.81 13.45 -15.23
CA SER A 137 1.99 13.99 -14.52
C SER A 137 1.69 14.67 -13.16
N TRP A 138 0.61 14.25 -12.47
CA TRP A 138 0.24 14.78 -11.16
C TRP A 138 0.88 14.02 -9.99
N LEU A 139 1.42 14.77 -9.02
CA LEU A 139 1.84 14.27 -7.72
C LEU A 139 0.88 14.76 -6.62
N HIS A 140 -0.04 13.89 -6.23
CA HIS A 140 -1.08 14.17 -5.27
C HIS A 140 -0.53 14.19 -3.83
N PRO A 141 -0.89 15.19 -3.01
CA PRO A 141 -0.33 15.36 -1.67
C PRO A 141 -0.51 14.19 -0.69
N PHE A 142 -1.58 13.40 -0.85
CA PHE A 142 -1.91 12.26 0.00
C PHE A 142 -1.53 10.89 -0.57
N SER A 143 -0.80 10.82 -1.68
CA SER A 143 -0.39 9.53 -2.24
C SER A 143 1.13 9.36 -2.20
N PRO A 144 1.61 8.18 -1.79
CA PRO A 144 3.01 7.80 -2.01
C PRO A 144 3.19 7.38 -3.46
N TYR A 145 4.42 7.51 -3.96
CA TYR A 145 4.77 7.28 -5.36
C TYR A 145 6.04 6.45 -5.51
N ARG A 146 6.13 5.74 -6.64
CA ARG A 146 7.35 5.07 -7.09
C ARG A 146 7.70 5.47 -8.53
N GLN A 147 8.98 5.44 -8.86
CA GLN A 147 9.52 5.68 -10.18
C GLN A 147 10.53 4.59 -10.51
N ALA A 148 10.46 4.02 -11.72
CA ALA A 148 11.40 2.98 -12.12
C ALA A 148 12.81 3.56 -12.28
N LEU A 149 13.83 2.93 -11.69
CA LEU A 149 15.22 3.40 -11.77
C LEU A 149 15.89 3.16 -13.13
N LYS A 150 15.40 2.15 -13.87
CA LYS A 150 15.97 1.78 -15.17
C LYS A 150 15.76 2.86 -16.25
N ASP A 151 14.82 3.78 -16.02
CA ASP A 151 14.49 4.86 -16.94
C ASP A 151 14.25 6.14 -16.13
N PRO A 152 15.20 7.09 -16.12
CA PRO A 152 15.04 8.36 -15.42
C PRO A 152 13.85 9.20 -15.90
N SER A 153 13.34 8.94 -17.12
CA SER A 153 12.17 9.60 -17.69
C SER A 153 10.85 8.91 -17.33
N ALA A 154 10.90 7.76 -16.65
CA ALA A 154 9.70 7.04 -16.23
C ALA A 154 8.82 7.94 -15.34
N PRO A 155 7.49 7.93 -15.52
CA PRO A 155 6.61 8.73 -14.69
C PRO A 155 6.57 8.20 -13.26
N TRP A 156 6.29 9.09 -12.32
CA TRP A 156 5.93 8.70 -10.96
C TRP A 156 4.54 8.07 -10.94
N LEU A 157 4.47 6.84 -10.43
CA LEU A 157 3.23 6.09 -10.31
C LEU A 157 2.83 6.02 -8.85
N ALA A 158 1.60 6.43 -8.54
CA ALA A 158 1.06 6.27 -7.20
C ALA A 158 0.99 4.78 -6.84
N PHE A 159 1.25 4.46 -5.58
CA PHE A 159 0.91 3.12 -5.07
C PHE A 159 -0.60 2.91 -5.17
N LYS A 160 -1.01 1.65 -5.29
CA LYS A 160 -2.41 1.24 -5.44
C LYS A 160 -2.79 0.24 -4.35
N GLY A 161 -4.09 0.07 -4.13
CA GLY A 161 -4.58 -1.11 -3.42
C GLY A 161 -4.17 -2.39 -4.15
N GLN A 162 -3.87 -3.43 -3.38
CA GLN A 162 -3.45 -4.74 -3.87
C GLN A 162 -4.16 -5.85 -3.08
N PRO A 163 -4.29 -7.06 -3.64
CA PRO A 163 -4.80 -8.22 -2.90
C PRO A 163 -4.05 -8.45 -1.60
N GLY A 164 -4.78 -8.67 -0.50
CA GLY A 164 -4.21 -8.87 0.82
C GLY A 164 -3.81 -7.58 1.55
N GLY A 165 -3.95 -6.41 0.92
CA GLY A 165 -3.63 -5.12 1.51
C GLY A 165 -2.13 -4.80 1.54
N LEU A 166 -1.74 -3.87 2.40
CA LEU A 166 -0.34 -3.56 2.64
C LEU A 166 0.26 -4.55 3.63
N SER A 167 1.52 -4.88 3.42
CA SER A 167 2.31 -5.72 4.32
C SER A 167 3.50 -4.97 4.86
N TYR A 168 4.15 -5.50 5.90
CA TYR A 168 5.28 -4.83 6.54
C TYR A 168 6.49 -4.60 5.61
N LYS A 169 6.61 -5.34 4.50
CA LYS A 169 7.58 -5.07 3.43
C LYS A 169 7.37 -3.73 2.74
N ASP A 170 6.13 -3.23 2.72
CA ASP A 170 5.72 -2.03 1.99
C ASP A 170 5.90 -0.78 2.87
N TRP A 171 5.86 -0.93 4.21
CA TRP A 171 5.76 0.20 5.15
C TRP A 171 6.90 1.20 5.05
N LEU A 172 8.14 0.74 4.88
CA LEU A 172 9.30 1.64 4.77
C LEU A 172 9.17 2.59 3.58
N GLY A 173 8.64 2.13 2.44
CA GLY A 173 8.41 2.99 1.27
C GLY A 173 7.27 3.99 1.43
N LEU A 174 6.43 3.82 2.46
CA LEU A 174 5.34 4.73 2.80
C LEU A 174 5.75 5.80 3.81
N MET A 175 6.80 5.54 4.59
CA MET A 175 7.28 6.43 5.64
C MET A 175 8.47 7.29 5.18
N LEU A 176 9.35 6.74 4.34
CA LEU A 176 10.65 7.34 4.03
C LEU A 176 10.94 7.37 2.53
N ASN A 177 11.69 8.39 2.09
CA ASN A 177 12.27 8.40 0.75
C ASN A 177 13.33 7.30 0.70
N ARG A 178 13.24 6.41 -0.29
CA ARG A 178 14.20 5.31 -0.43
C ARG A 178 14.32 4.86 -1.88
N GLU A 179 15.39 4.16 -2.15
CA GLU A 179 15.62 3.50 -3.43
C GLU A 179 15.86 2.00 -3.14
N ASP A 180 15.23 1.14 -3.93
CA ASP A 180 15.56 -0.29 -3.99
C ASP A 180 16.25 -0.60 -5.32
N LYS A 181 16.47 -1.88 -5.65
CA LYS A 181 17.13 -2.28 -6.90
C LYS A 181 16.39 -1.84 -8.18
N PHE A 182 15.10 -1.56 -8.09
CA PHE A 182 14.20 -1.35 -9.21
C PHE A 182 13.50 0.01 -9.21
N ASN A 183 13.21 0.57 -8.04
CA ASN A 183 12.38 1.75 -7.90
C ASN A 183 12.98 2.75 -6.90
N LYS A 184 12.81 4.03 -7.23
CA LYS A 184 12.80 5.13 -6.28
C LYS A 184 11.40 5.29 -5.72
N MET A 185 11.29 5.48 -4.40
CA MET A 185 10.02 5.62 -3.70
C MET A 185 10.02 6.89 -2.87
N GLN A 186 8.87 7.56 -2.85
CA GLN A 186 8.63 8.74 -2.00
C GLN A 186 7.28 8.61 -1.26
N PRO A 187 7.25 8.91 0.05
CA PRO A 187 6.01 9.03 0.81
C PRO A 187 5.10 10.12 0.26
N ALA A 188 3.84 10.13 0.70
CA ALA A 188 2.95 11.26 0.42
C ALA A 188 3.52 12.59 0.95
N LYS A 189 3.20 13.69 0.27
CA LYS A 189 3.72 15.03 0.63
C LYS A 189 3.37 15.40 2.09
N VAL A 190 2.17 15.04 2.57
CA VAL A 190 1.79 15.25 3.98
C VAL A 190 2.64 14.46 4.96
N VAL A 191 3.03 13.24 4.61
CA VAL A 191 3.90 12.41 5.45
C VAL A 191 5.28 13.03 5.54
N ARG A 192 5.84 13.45 4.41
CA ARG A 192 7.15 14.13 4.39
C ARG A 192 7.11 15.45 5.16
N ALA A 193 6.01 16.21 5.06
CA ALA A 193 5.84 17.48 5.77
C ALA A 193 5.61 17.30 7.29
N ALA A 194 5.05 16.17 7.71
CA ALA A 194 4.92 15.86 9.13
C ALA A 194 6.27 15.63 9.82
N GLY A 195 7.29 15.20 9.07
CA GLY A 195 8.65 14.98 9.57
C GLY A 195 8.69 13.93 10.68
N GLN A 196 9.72 14.00 11.53
CA GLN A 196 9.96 13.06 12.63
C GLN A 196 9.12 13.39 13.90
N ARG A 197 7.85 13.77 13.75
CA ARG A 197 6.97 14.02 14.90
C ARG A 197 6.73 12.72 15.67
N ASN A 198 7.02 12.74 16.96
CA ASN A 198 6.76 11.63 17.86
C ASN A 198 5.26 11.37 18.02
N ASN A 199 4.90 10.14 18.38
CA ASN A 199 3.54 9.69 18.67
C ASN A 199 2.55 9.83 17.50
N MET A 200 3.07 9.78 16.27
CA MET A 200 2.27 9.78 15.05
C MET A 200 2.22 8.38 14.43
N SER A 201 1.19 8.16 13.63
CA SER A 201 0.97 6.99 12.80
C SER A 201 0.53 7.43 11.41
N LEU A 202 0.67 6.53 10.45
CA LEU A 202 0.07 6.63 9.14
C LEU A 202 -1.23 5.83 9.12
N TRP A 203 -2.30 6.47 8.64
CA TRP A 203 -3.49 5.78 8.20
C TRP A 203 -3.41 5.61 6.69
N CYS A 204 -3.16 4.37 6.26
CA CYS A 204 -2.99 3.99 4.87
C CYS A 204 -4.22 3.22 4.40
N PHE A 205 -4.84 3.62 3.29
CA PHE A 205 -6.02 2.93 2.78
C PHE A 205 -6.19 3.05 1.27
N ALA A 206 -6.79 2.00 0.68
CA ALA A 206 -7.10 1.91 -0.73
C ALA A 206 -8.18 0.86 -1.01
N PHE A 207 -8.84 1.02 -2.16
CA PHE A 207 -9.53 -0.08 -2.80
C PHE A 207 -8.54 -0.93 -3.62
N ASP A 208 -8.59 -2.24 -3.42
CA ASP A 208 -8.05 -3.20 -4.38
C ASP A 208 -9.05 -3.33 -5.54
N MET A 209 -8.61 -2.89 -6.73
CA MET A 209 -9.44 -2.80 -7.93
C MET A 209 -8.96 -3.78 -8.99
N ASP A 210 -9.88 -4.55 -9.55
CA ASP A 210 -9.70 -5.25 -10.82
C ASP A 210 -10.57 -4.57 -11.88
N ASN A 211 -9.95 -3.71 -12.70
CA ASN A 211 -10.66 -2.79 -13.58
C ASN A 211 -11.71 -1.98 -12.80
N ALA A 212 -12.99 -2.13 -13.14
CA ALA A 212 -14.10 -1.45 -12.47
C ALA A 212 -14.60 -2.19 -11.21
N LYS A 213 -14.12 -3.40 -10.93
CA LYS A 213 -14.57 -4.23 -9.81
C LYS A 213 -13.77 -3.89 -8.56
N ALA A 214 -14.45 -3.37 -7.54
CA ALA A 214 -13.87 -3.25 -6.20
C ALA A 214 -13.87 -4.63 -5.54
N ARG A 215 -12.68 -5.20 -5.31
CA ARG A 215 -12.53 -6.50 -4.66
C ARG A 215 -12.58 -6.38 -3.15
N CYS A 216 -11.87 -5.39 -2.60
CA CYS A 216 -11.80 -5.16 -1.17
C CYS A 216 -11.37 -3.72 -0.85
N TRP A 217 -11.76 -3.22 0.32
CA TRP A 217 -11.19 -2.02 0.93
C TRP A 217 -10.19 -2.45 2.00
N TYR A 218 -8.93 -2.05 1.83
CA TYR A 218 -7.88 -2.30 2.80
C TYR A 218 -7.52 -1.02 3.53
N GLN A 219 -7.28 -1.14 4.83
CA GLN A 219 -6.77 -0.04 5.65
C GLN A 219 -5.79 -0.56 6.71
N HIS A 220 -4.76 0.22 6.99
CA HIS A 220 -3.70 -0.11 7.94
C HIS A 220 -3.35 1.11 8.78
N ARG A 221 -3.01 0.88 10.06
CA ARG A 221 -2.28 1.83 10.90
C ARG A 221 -0.82 1.40 10.96
N ILE A 222 0.08 2.28 10.54
CA ILE A 222 1.52 2.05 10.56
C ILE A 222 2.14 3.08 11.51
N PRO A 223 2.84 2.67 12.58
CA PRO A 223 3.53 3.63 13.44
C PRO A 223 4.53 4.46 12.63
N LEU A 224 4.45 5.78 12.72
CA LEU A 224 5.47 6.67 12.14
C LEU A 224 6.62 6.72 13.15
N ILE A 225 7.62 5.87 12.93
CA ILE A 225 8.71 5.71 13.90
C ILE A 225 9.75 6.80 13.68
N SER A 226 9.98 7.57 14.74
CA SER A 226 11.12 8.48 14.88
C SER A 226 12.16 7.80 15.76
N VAL A 227 13.38 7.64 15.24
CA VAL A 227 14.47 6.93 15.92
C VAL A 227 15.73 7.78 15.91
N SER A 228 16.58 7.61 16.93
CA SER A 228 17.98 8.03 16.81
C SER A 228 18.68 7.15 15.75
N HIS A 229 19.77 7.59 15.12
CA HIS A 229 20.54 6.72 14.20
C HIS A 229 19.70 6.06 13.09
N GLU A 230 18.91 6.87 12.37
CA GLU A 230 17.95 6.41 11.34
C GLU A 230 18.60 5.50 10.28
N GLU A 231 19.82 5.79 9.86
CA GLU A 231 20.53 4.98 8.86
C GLU A 231 20.75 3.53 9.34
N GLN A 232 21.18 3.35 10.59
CA GLN A 232 21.46 2.04 11.19
C GLN A 232 20.17 1.24 11.44
N PHE A 233 19.11 1.92 11.86
CA PHE A 233 17.77 1.33 11.97
C PHE A 233 17.28 0.82 10.61
N LEU A 234 17.38 1.63 9.56
CA LEU A 234 16.95 1.27 8.22
C LEU A 234 17.80 0.17 7.60
N ALA A 235 19.12 0.20 7.81
CA ALA A 235 20.00 -0.85 7.35
C ALA A 235 19.60 -2.21 7.95
N ALA A 236 19.36 -2.27 9.26
CA ALA A 236 18.93 -3.50 9.94
C ALA A 236 17.57 -4.00 9.45
N LEU A 237 16.57 -3.11 9.37
CA LEU A 237 15.25 -3.49 8.85
C LEU A 237 15.31 -3.95 7.38
N ASN A 238 16.16 -3.34 6.54
CA ASN A 238 16.32 -3.79 5.17
C ASN A 238 16.90 -5.22 5.10
N THR A 239 17.91 -5.54 5.92
CA THR A 239 18.47 -6.90 6.01
C THR A 239 17.41 -7.92 6.40
N VAL A 240 16.58 -7.59 7.40
CA VAL A 240 15.43 -8.41 7.87
C VAL A 240 14.40 -8.60 6.75
N LEU A 241 14.01 -7.54 6.04
CA LEU A 241 13.03 -7.60 4.95
C LEU A 241 13.54 -8.40 3.74
N VAL A 242 14.84 -8.32 3.44
CA VAL A 242 15.48 -9.14 2.41
C VAL A 242 15.38 -10.62 2.79
N LEU A 243 15.72 -11.00 4.03
CA LEU A 243 15.57 -12.37 4.48
C LEU A 243 14.12 -12.85 4.40
N ALA A 244 13.14 -12.07 4.87
CA ALA A 244 11.73 -12.43 4.79
C ALA A 244 11.27 -12.70 3.34
N SER A 245 11.67 -11.82 2.41
CA SER A 245 11.32 -11.95 0.99
C SER A 245 11.96 -13.18 0.34
N GLU A 246 13.23 -13.44 0.63
CA GLU A 246 13.95 -14.60 0.11
C GLU A 246 13.44 -15.90 0.73
N ALA A 247 13.11 -15.90 2.02
CA ALA A 247 12.51 -17.01 2.74
C ALA A 247 11.15 -17.41 2.15
N LEU A 248 10.27 -16.44 1.83
CA LEU A 248 9.04 -16.71 1.11
C LEU A 248 9.32 -17.36 -0.26
N SER A 249 10.33 -16.88 -0.99
CA SER A 249 10.73 -17.48 -2.26
C SER A 249 11.15 -18.94 -2.10
N LEU A 250 11.92 -19.27 -1.06
CA LEU A 250 12.29 -20.64 -0.71
C LEU A 250 11.07 -21.51 -0.39
N LEU A 251 10.12 -21.00 0.41
CA LEU A 251 8.89 -21.72 0.75
C LEU A 251 8.07 -22.06 -0.50
N ARG A 252 7.85 -21.10 -1.40
CA ARG A 252 7.12 -21.34 -2.66
C ARG A 252 7.80 -22.41 -3.51
N ASN A 253 9.12 -22.33 -3.65
CA ASN A 253 9.89 -23.32 -4.42
C ASN A 253 9.78 -24.70 -3.79
N ALA A 254 9.88 -24.81 -2.46
CA ALA A 254 9.75 -26.06 -1.75
C ALA A 254 8.35 -26.66 -1.89
N LEU A 255 7.29 -25.88 -1.70
CA LEU A 255 5.89 -26.31 -1.90
C LEU A 255 5.66 -26.82 -3.32
N LYS A 256 6.25 -26.13 -4.31
CA LYS A 256 6.19 -26.56 -5.72
C LYS A 256 6.88 -27.89 -5.94
N SER A 257 8.10 -28.04 -5.43
CA SER A 257 8.88 -29.30 -5.51
C SER A 257 8.19 -30.46 -4.81
N ALA A 258 7.49 -30.20 -3.71
CA ALA A 258 6.73 -31.22 -3.00
C ALA A 258 5.50 -31.71 -3.79
N LYS A 259 4.81 -30.81 -4.50
CA LYS A 259 3.53 -31.09 -5.19
C LYS A 259 3.67 -31.63 -6.62
N PHE A 260 4.80 -31.40 -7.30
CA PHE A 260 4.94 -31.73 -8.73
C PHE A 260 6.23 -32.48 -9.04
N ASP A 261 6.16 -33.49 -9.92
CA ASP A 261 7.33 -34.21 -10.45
C ASP A 261 8.26 -33.31 -11.27
N CYS A 262 7.66 -32.42 -12.08
CA CYS A 262 8.37 -31.45 -12.90
C CYS A 262 8.08 -30.02 -12.40
N PRO A 263 8.63 -29.61 -11.23
CA PRO A 263 8.28 -28.34 -10.60
C PRO A 263 8.67 -27.11 -11.44
N LYS A 264 9.66 -27.23 -12.32
CA LYS A 264 10.05 -26.12 -13.23
C LYS A 264 8.97 -25.79 -14.26
N GLU A 265 8.16 -26.76 -14.66
CA GLU A 265 7.14 -26.62 -15.69
C GLU A 265 5.73 -26.39 -15.11
N ALA A 266 5.51 -26.78 -13.86
CA ALA A 266 4.23 -26.62 -13.19
C ALA A 266 3.84 -25.14 -13.00
N LYS A 267 2.54 -24.83 -13.12
CA LYS A 267 1.97 -23.56 -12.67
C LYS A 267 1.26 -23.78 -11.34
N MET A 268 1.59 -22.96 -10.36
CA MET A 268 0.96 -22.97 -9.04
C MET A 268 0.70 -21.53 -8.63
N ASP A 269 -0.52 -21.25 -8.20
CA ASP A 269 -0.85 -19.95 -7.62
C ASP A 269 -0.42 -19.93 -6.15
N PHE A 270 0.40 -18.94 -5.79
CA PHE A 270 0.89 -18.72 -4.43
C PHE A 270 0.22 -17.53 -3.76
N SER A 271 -0.78 -16.89 -4.40
CA SER A 271 -1.43 -15.69 -3.89
C SER A 271 -1.85 -15.79 -2.42
N MET A 272 -2.51 -16.88 -2.03
CA MET A 272 -2.94 -17.12 -0.65
C MET A 272 -1.76 -17.36 0.30
N VAL A 273 -0.72 -18.09 -0.13
CA VAL A 273 0.48 -18.35 0.67
C VAL A 273 1.25 -17.06 0.91
N ASP A 274 1.39 -16.23 -0.13
CA ASP A 274 2.08 -14.94 -0.05
C ASP A 274 1.33 -14.00 0.90
N ILE A 275 0.01 -13.89 0.78
CA ILE A 275 -0.82 -13.06 1.67
C ILE A 275 -0.70 -13.53 3.12
N ALA A 276 -0.89 -14.83 3.36
CA ALA A 276 -0.79 -15.43 4.69
C ALA A 276 0.60 -15.22 5.31
N PHE A 277 1.67 -15.47 4.55
CA PHE A 277 3.05 -15.28 5.01
C PHE A 277 3.27 -13.87 5.58
N TRP A 278 2.92 -12.84 4.81
CA TRP A 278 3.16 -11.47 5.24
C TRP A 278 2.27 -11.03 6.41
N GLN A 279 1.05 -11.57 6.50
CA GLN A 279 0.12 -11.26 7.60
C GLN A 279 0.49 -12.00 8.89
N GLU A 280 0.77 -13.30 8.81
CA GLU A 280 1.02 -14.16 9.97
C GLU A 280 2.41 -13.93 10.58
N THR A 281 3.38 -13.44 9.81
CA THR A 281 4.72 -13.06 10.32
C THR A 281 4.82 -11.60 10.78
N GLU A 282 3.78 -10.79 10.58
CA GLU A 282 3.74 -9.38 10.98
C GLU A 282 3.95 -9.14 12.49
N PRO A 283 3.33 -9.92 13.41
CA PRO A 283 3.50 -9.69 14.85
C PRO A 283 4.97 -9.78 15.30
N ALA A 284 5.68 -10.82 14.82
CA ALA A 284 7.10 -11.01 15.07
C ALA A 284 7.93 -9.82 14.57
N PHE A 285 7.64 -9.36 13.35
CA PHE A 285 8.31 -8.22 12.75
C PHE A 285 8.09 -6.93 13.54
N ARG A 286 6.86 -6.69 14.03
CA ARG A 286 6.55 -5.50 14.85
C ARG A 286 7.33 -5.49 16.16
N ALA A 287 7.39 -6.62 16.86
CA ALA A 287 8.18 -6.73 18.09
C ALA A 287 9.66 -6.43 17.84
N LEU A 288 10.23 -6.95 16.75
CA LEU A 288 11.59 -6.62 16.33
C LEU A 288 11.76 -5.13 15.98
N GLN A 289 10.82 -4.57 15.22
CA GLN A 289 10.84 -3.16 14.81
C GLN A 289 10.83 -2.23 16.03
N GLU A 290 10.02 -2.53 17.04
CA GLU A 290 9.96 -1.77 18.30
C GLU A 290 11.29 -1.85 19.06
N ALA A 291 11.89 -3.04 19.17
CA ALA A 291 13.21 -3.20 19.81
C ALA A 291 14.30 -2.41 19.07
N LEU A 292 14.34 -2.50 17.74
CA LEU A 292 15.28 -1.75 16.90
C LEU A 292 15.04 -0.24 16.95
N ALA A 293 13.80 0.20 17.16
CA ALA A 293 13.49 1.61 17.28
C ALA A 293 14.05 2.23 18.57
N VAL A 294 14.08 1.45 19.65
CA VAL A 294 14.65 1.85 20.94
C VAL A 294 16.18 1.79 20.93
N ASP A 295 16.76 0.74 20.35
CA ASP A 295 18.22 0.55 20.26
C ASP A 295 18.67 0.24 18.82
N PRO A 296 18.74 1.27 17.95
CA PRO A 296 19.14 1.14 16.54
C PRO A 296 20.56 0.62 16.32
N LEU A 297 21.44 0.82 17.32
CA LEU A 297 22.83 0.36 17.28
C LEU A 297 22.98 -1.08 17.79
N ARG A 298 21.91 -1.69 18.33
CA ARG A 298 21.87 -3.07 18.86
C ARG A 298 22.93 -3.30 19.94
N GLN A 299 23.15 -2.31 20.80
CA GLN A 299 24.12 -2.40 21.90
C GLN A 299 23.61 -3.31 23.02
N ASP A 300 22.30 -3.30 23.25
CA ASP A 300 21.66 -4.07 24.30
C ASP A 300 21.45 -5.53 23.87
N THR A 301 21.70 -6.43 24.83
CA THR A 301 21.49 -7.88 24.62
C THR A 301 20.03 -8.20 24.31
N GLN A 302 19.08 -7.41 24.82
CA GLN A 302 17.66 -7.59 24.54
C GLN A 302 17.32 -7.33 23.07
N THR A 303 17.90 -6.30 22.45
CA THR A 303 17.71 -5.98 21.03
C THR A 303 18.30 -7.07 20.14
N ARG A 304 19.50 -7.55 20.47
CA ARG A 304 20.12 -8.69 19.78
C ARG A 304 19.26 -9.95 19.91
N HIS A 305 18.70 -10.21 21.11
CA HIS A 305 17.77 -11.32 21.31
C HIS A 305 16.51 -11.18 20.46
N ALA A 306 15.94 -9.98 20.33
CA ALA A 306 14.77 -9.75 19.47
C ALA A 306 15.06 -10.08 17.99
N VAL A 307 16.26 -9.78 17.48
CA VAL A 307 16.68 -10.16 16.12
C VAL A 307 16.75 -11.68 15.97
N SER A 308 17.40 -12.38 16.93
CA SER A 308 17.49 -13.84 16.90
C SER A 308 16.13 -14.53 17.05
N GLN A 309 15.26 -13.99 17.91
CA GLN A 309 13.91 -14.48 18.13
C GLN A 309 13.08 -14.35 16.85
N TRP A 310 13.11 -13.19 16.20
CA TRP A 310 12.41 -12.97 14.95
C TRP A 310 12.87 -13.95 13.84
N GLU A 311 14.18 -14.20 13.72
CA GLU A 311 14.71 -15.17 12.77
C GLU A 311 14.20 -16.59 13.06
N ALA A 312 14.18 -16.98 14.33
CA ALA A 312 13.67 -18.28 14.76
C ALA A 312 12.16 -18.44 14.49
N GLU A 313 11.37 -17.39 14.74
CA GLU A 313 9.93 -17.36 14.44
C GLU A 313 9.67 -17.45 12.94
N LEU A 314 10.44 -16.74 12.11
CA LEU A 314 10.38 -16.85 10.65
C LEU A 314 10.72 -18.29 10.20
N ALA A 315 11.80 -18.87 10.72
CA ALA A 315 12.18 -20.24 10.39
C ALA A 315 11.09 -21.26 10.78
N HIS A 316 10.53 -21.13 11.98
CA HIS A 316 9.44 -21.96 12.47
C HIS A 316 8.21 -21.83 11.57
N TYR A 317 7.85 -20.61 11.17
CA TYR A 317 6.74 -20.35 10.25
C TYR A 317 6.91 -21.11 8.92
N LEU A 318 8.08 -20.98 8.27
CA LEU A 318 8.35 -21.63 6.98
C LEU A 318 8.14 -23.14 7.03
N PHE A 319 8.68 -23.76 8.09
CA PHE A 319 8.60 -25.20 8.26
C PHE A 319 7.19 -25.66 8.63
N HIS A 320 6.53 -24.94 9.53
CA HIS A 320 5.16 -25.22 9.91
C HIS A 320 4.21 -25.15 8.70
N VAL A 321 4.28 -24.09 7.89
CA VAL A 321 3.44 -23.93 6.70
C VAL A 321 3.75 -24.99 5.65
N PHE A 322 5.03 -25.31 5.42
CA PHE A 322 5.37 -26.42 4.51
C PHE A 322 4.75 -27.73 5.00
N ASP A 323 4.97 -28.10 6.27
CA ASP A 323 4.52 -29.37 6.82
C ASP A 323 2.99 -29.46 6.78
N ARG A 324 2.30 -28.38 7.15
CA ARG A 324 0.84 -28.26 7.09
C ARG A 324 0.28 -28.36 5.67
N ASP A 325 0.98 -27.91 4.64
CA ASP A 325 0.44 -27.83 3.28
C ASP A 325 0.88 -29.01 2.37
N ALA A 326 2.00 -29.66 2.71
CA ALA A 326 2.58 -30.76 1.95
C ALA A 326 2.34 -32.13 2.61
N LEU A 327 2.38 -32.23 3.94
CA LEU A 327 2.36 -33.51 4.67
C LEU A 327 1.00 -33.81 5.31
N THR A 328 -0.09 -33.63 4.54
CA THR A 328 -1.47 -33.76 5.05
C THR A 328 -2.11 -35.12 4.82
N ASN A 329 -1.61 -35.91 3.87
CA ASN A 329 -2.23 -37.16 3.47
C ASN A 329 -1.56 -38.35 4.21
N PRO A 330 -2.23 -39.02 5.14
CA PRO A 330 -1.67 -40.19 5.82
C PRO A 330 -1.48 -41.38 4.87
N ASP A 331 -2.27 -41.47 3.80
CA ASP A 331 -2.20 -42.53 2.79
C ASP A 331 -1.42 -42.07 1.54
N CYS A 332 -0.43 -41.20 1.73
CA CYS A 332 0.39 -40.67 0.64
C CYS A 332 1.22 -41.80 -0.01
N PRO A 333 1.19 -41.97 -1.35
CA PRO A 333 2.07 -42.90 -2.05
C PRO A 333 3.55 -42.65 -1.72
N ASP A 334 4.34 -43.73 -1.61
CA ASP A 334 5.74 -43.68 -1.16
C ASP A 334 6.61 -42.73 -2.01
N ASP A 335 6.40 -42.69 -3.32
CA ASP A 335 7.11 -41.82 -4.25
C ASP A 335 6.81 -40.33 -4.00
N ILE A 336 5.54 -40.01 -3.76
CA ILE A 336 5.10 -38.65 -3.43
C ILE A 336 5.61 -38.25 -2.04
N LEU A 337 5.52 -39.14 -1.06
CA LEU A 337 6.02 -38.89 0.30
C LEU A 337 7.53 -38.66 0.30
N GLN A 338 8.30 -39.49 -0.42
CA GLN A 338 9.74 -39.31 -0.57
C GLN A 338 10.09 -37.97 -1.22
N ARG A 339 9.33 -37.55 -2.24
CA ARG A 339 9.48 -36.22 -2.87
C ARG A 339 9.20 -35.09 -1.89
N GLN A 340 8.12 -35.18 -1.10
CA GLN A 340 7.76 -34.18 -0.09
C GLN A 340 8.84 -34.06 1.00
N LEU A 341 9.33 -35.18 1.53
CA LEU A 341 10.42 -35.20 2.52
C LEU A 341 11.73 -34.64 1.96
N THR A 342 12.06 -34.95 0.70
CA THR A 342 13.23 -34.37 0.02
C THR A 342 13.12 -32.86 -0.11
N ALA A 343 11.97 -32.36 -0.59
CA ALA A 343 11.71 -30.92 -0.70
C ALA A 343 11.79 -30.21 0.67
N ARG A 344 11.36 -30.87 1.75
CA ARG A 344 11.46 -30.37 3.12
C ARG A 344 12.90 -30.28 3.62
N GLN A 345 13.72 -31.29 3.34
CA GLN A 345 15.15 -31.29 3.66
C GLN A 345 15.90 -30.21 2.89
N ASP A 346 15.59 -30.06 1.61
CA ASP A 346 16.15 -29.01 0.76
C ASP A 346 15.77 -27.62 1.26
N LEU A 347 14.50 -27.38 1.62
CA LEU A 347 14.07 -26.12 2.23
C LEU A 347 14.91 -25.78 3.48
N ALA A 348 15.11 -26.75 4.37
CA ALA A 348 15.89 -26.56 5.58
C ALA A 348 17.37 -26.27 5.29
N SER A 349 17.97 -27.02 4.35
CA SER A 349 19.37 -26.83 3.93
C SER A 349 19.56 -25.46 3.26
N SER A 350 18.69 -25.09 2.32
CA SER A 350 18.72 -23.83 1.61
C SER A 350 18.51 -22.63 2.53
N TYR A 351 17.56 -22.70 3.46
CA TYR A 351 17.33 -21.63 4.43
C TYR A 351 18.52 -21.44 5.37
N ARG A 352 19.05 -22.53 5.96
CA ARG A 352 20.19 -22.45 6.90
C ARG A 352 21.44 -21.86 6.26
N LYS A 353 21.69 -22.19 5.00
CA LYS A 353 22.88 -21.73 4.24
C LYS A 353 22.64 -20.38 3.54
N HIS A 354 21.42 -19.84 3.58
CA HIS A 354 21.05 -18.64 2.83
C HIS A 354 21.91 -17.44 3.24
N LYS A 355 22.36 -16.66 2.26
CA LYS A 355 23.21 -15.48 2.52
C LYS A 355 22.48 -14.47 3.42
N ALA A 356 21.25 -14.09 3.08
CA ALA A 356 20.50 -13.12 3.89
C ALA A 356 20.26 -13.58 5.32
N ARG A 357 20.20 -14.90 5.57
CA ARG A 357 20.10 -15.43 6.94
C ARG A 357 21.39 -15.13 7.71
N LYS A 358 22.55 -15.37 7.09
CA LYS A 358 23.85 -15.01 7.68
C LYS A 358 23.95 -13.51 7.92
N ASP A 359 23.49 -12.69 6.97
CA ASP A 359 23.50 -11.24 7.10
C ASP A 359 22.63 -10.76 8.28
N VAL A 360 21.49 -11.41 8.55
CA VAL A 360 20.66 -11.15 9.76
C VAL A 360 21.38 -11.60 11.03
N LEU A 361 22.02 -12.78 11.03
CA LEU A 361 22.76 -13.26 12.21
C LEU A 361 23.98 -12.38 12.53
N ALA A 362 24.62 -11.78 11.52
CA ALA A 362 25.69 -10.82 11.72
C ALA A 362 25.21 -9.50 12.39
N LEU A 363 23.90 -9.25 12.48
CA LEU A 363 23.36 -8.11 13.25
C LEU A 363 23.42 -8.33 14.76
N VAL A 364 23.62 -9.57 15.22
CA VAL A 364 23.68 -9.94 16.64
C VAL A 364 25.08 -10.29 17.13
N GLU A 365 26.07 -10.30 16.23
CA GLU A 365 27.50 -10.38 16.54
C GLU A 365 28.03 -8.98 16.89
#